data_AF-A0A6I9X8P5-F1
#
_entry.id   AF-A0A6I9X8P5-F1
#
_cell.length_a   1.000
_cell.length_b   1.000
_cell.length_c   1.000
_cell.angle_alpha   90.00
_cell.angle_beta   90.00
_cell.angle_gamma   90.00
#
_symmetry.space_group_name_H-M   'P 1'
#
loop_
_entity.id
_entity.type
_entity.pdbx_description
1 polymer ?
#
loop_
_entity_poly.entity_id
_entity_poly.type
_entity_poly.pdbx_seq_one_letter_code
_entity_poly.pdbx_strand_id
1 'polypeptide(L)'
;MMTSFTDPVVSMDLLRAVLQPSINEEIQAVFGKYMKFFQKAAGNVRENVGEDVDTEQLIQEACRSCLEQAKLLFCDGKRPIARVPHEAAAIKRAKPLEDEGSQQGSPLPKKRKGRPPGQSQPGDRGASGVST
;
A
#
# COMPACT_ATOMS: atom_id res chain seq x y z
N MET A 1 9.80 -45.80 29.29
CA MET A 1 10.47 -44.52 29.50
C MET A 1 9.55 -43.66 30.34
N MET A 2 10.01 -43.18 31.49
CA MET A 2 9.20 -42.36 32.40
C MET A 2 9.27 -40.93 31.87
N THR A 3 8.18 -40.40 31.31
CA THR A 3 8.11 -39.01 30.88
C THR A 3 8.12 -38.13 32.12
N SER A 4 9.24 -37.47 32.39
CA SER A 4 9.36 -36.56 33.52
C SER A 4 8.53 -35.30 33.25
N PHE A 5 7.27 -35.28 33.68
CA PHE A 5 6.38 -34.09 33.69
C PHE A 5 6.89 -32.96 34.62
N THR A 6 8.14 -33.04 35.07
CA THR A 6 8.82 -32.08 35.96
C THR A 6 9.70 -31.10 35.21
N ASP A 7 9.95 -31.30 33.90
CA ASP A 7 10.63 -30.29 33.07
C ASP A 7 9.60 -29.23 32.61
N PRO A 8 9.76 -27.96 33.01
CA PRO A 8 8.88 -26.87 32.59
C PRO A 8 8.76 -26.75 31.07
N VAL A 9 9.84 -27.01 30.32
CA VAL A 9 9.84 -26.91 28.85
C VAL A 9 8.97 -28.01 28.25
N VAL A 10 9.12 -29.25 28.73
CA VAL A 10 8.31 -30.39 28.27
C VAL A 10 6.82 -30.17 28.55
N SER A 11 6.49 -29.60 29.71
CA SER A 11 5.11 -29.29 30.08
C SER A 11 4.47 -28.26 29.14
N MET A 12 5.21 -27.21 28.77
CA MET A 12 4.76 -26.20 27.80
C MET A 12 4.64 -26.76 26.38
N ASP A 13 5.57 -27.62 25.97
CA ASP A 13 5.57 -28.25 24.66
C ASP A 13 4.39 -29.18 24.43
N LEU A 14 3.92 -29.85 25.50
CA LEU A 14 2.70 -30.64 25.50
C LEU A 14 1.46 -29.74 25.33
N LEU A 15 1.38 -28.63 26.06
CA LEU A 15 0.30 -27.65 25.90
C LEU A 15 0.25 -27.10 24.47
N ARG A 16 1.41 -26.73 23.90
CA ARG A 16 1.52 -26.31 22.50
C ARG A 16 0.93 -27.38 21.57
N ALA A 17 1.31 -28.65 21.73
CA ALA A 17 0.83 -29.73 20.87
C ALA A 17 -0.70 -29.91 20.93
N VAL A 18 -1.32 -29.73 22.12
CA VAL A 18 -2.77 -29.80 22.30
C VAL A 18 -3.49 -28.64 21.61
N LEU A 19 -2.93 -27.43 21.66
CA LEU A 19 -3.54 -26.23 21.06
C LEU A 19 -3.24 -26.07 19.56
N GLN A 20 -2.19 -26.71 19.04
CA GLN A 20 -1.72 -26.56 17.67
C GLN A 20 -2.81 -26.76 16.60
N PRO A 21 -3.73 -27.75 16.69
CA PRO A 21 -4.76 -27.95 15.67
C PRO A 21 -5.70 -26.74 15.53
N SER A 22 -6.22 -26.22 16.66
CA SER A 22 -7.11 -25.07 16.66
C SER A 22 -6.40 -23.80 16.19
N ILE A 23 -5.14 -23.59 16.61
CA ILE A 23 -4.32 -22.47 16.13
C ILE A 23 -4.08 -22.57 14.62
N ASN A 24 -3.84 -23.77 14.08
CA ASN A 24 -3.62 -23.99 12.65
C ASN A 24 -4.86 -23.63 11.83
N GLU A 25 -6.07 -23.97 12.31
CA GLU A 25 -7.32 -23.58 11.65
C GLU A 25 -7.47 -22.06 11.56
N GLU A 26 -7.16 -21.35 12.64
CA GLU A 26 -7.19 -19.88 12.66
C GLU A 26 -6.12 -19.26 11.74
N ILE A 27 -4.90 -19.80 11.75
CA ILE A 27 -3.83 -19.38 10.83
C ILE A 27 -4.28 -19.56 9.37
N GLN A 28 -4.87 -20.72 9.05
CA GLN A 28 -5.36 -21.00 7.70
C GLN A 28 -6.48 -20.04 7.31
N ALA A 29 -7.41 -19.73 8.23
CA ALA A 29 -8.47 -18.76 7.99
C ALA A 29 -7.91 -17.34 7.74
N VAL A 30 -6.84 -16.94 8.43
CA VAL A 30 -6.15 -15.67 8.17
C VAL A 30 -5.52 -15.66 6.78
N PHE A 31 -4.72 -16.67 6.42
CA PHE A 31 -4.11 -16.76 5.10
C PHE A 31 -5.17 -16.81 3.97
N GLY A 32 -6.29 -17.49 4.19
CA GLY A 32 -7.41 -17.54 3.26
C GLY A 32 -7.92 -16.16 2.84
N LYS A 33 -7.93 -15.18 3.76
CA LYS A 33 -8.34 -13.78 3.47
C LYS A 33 -7.40 -13.08 2.49
N TYR A 34 -6.12 -13.43 2.49
CA TYR A 34 -5.08 -12.79 1.68
C TYR A 34 -4.63 -13.63 0.48
N MET A 35 -5.06 -14.90 0.37
CA MET A 35 -4.58 -15.86 -0.62
C MET A 35 -4.65 -15.35 -2.06
N LYS A 36 -5.73 -14.65 -2.42
CA LYS A 36 -5.91 -14.06 -3.75
C LYS A 36 -4.77 -13.14 -4.18
N PHE A 37 -4.11 -12.46 -3.24
CA PHE A 37 -2.98 -11.56 -3.54
C PHE A 37 -1.72 -12.36 -3.85
N PHE A 38 -1.44 -13.42 -3.08
CA PHE A 38 -0.33 -14.33 -3.34
C PHE A 38 -0.50 -15.05 -4.69
N GLN A 39 -1.71 -15.55 -4.97
CA GLN A 39 -2.03 -16.18 -6.25
C GLN A 39 -1.84 -15.24 -7.43
N LYS A 40 -2.31 -13.99 -7.32
CA LYS A 40 -2.12 -13.00 -8.39
C LYS A 40 -0.65 -12.65 -8.59
N ALA A 41 0.11 -12.49 -7.50
CA ALA A 41 1.54 -12.20 -7.57
C ALA A 41 2.33 -13.35 -8.21
N ALA A 42 2.10 -14.60 -7.78
CA ALA A 42 2.76 -15.77 -8.34
C ALA A 42 2.38 -15.98 -9.82
N GLY A 43 1.11 -15.77 -10.18
CA GLY A 43 0.66 -15.78 -11.58
C GLY A 43 1.40 -14.75 -12.43
N ASN A 44 1.55 -13.53 -11.93
CA ASN A 44 2.31 -12.50 -12.64
C ASN A 44 3.80 -12.89 -12.79
N VAL A 45 4.41 -13.54 -11.79
CA VAL A 45 5.79 -14.04 -11.91
C VAL A 45 5.87 -15.08 -13.03
N ARG A 46 4.96 -16.06 -13.06
CA ARG A 46 4.91 -17.08 -14.12
C ARG A 46 4.73 -16.47 -15.50
N GLU A 47 3.82 -15.50 -15.64
CA GLU A 47 3.58 -14.77 -16.90
C GLU A 47 4.84 -14.06 -17.44
N ASN A 48 5.73 -13.59 -16.56
CA ASN A 48 6.94 -12.85 -16.96
C ASN A 48 8.19 -13.71 -17.08
N VAL A 49 8.28 -14.81 -16.33
CA VAL A 49 9.49 -15.66 -16.27
C VAL A 49 9.37 -16.89 -17.19
N GLY A 50 8.19 -17.51 -17.25
CA GLY A 50 7.97 -18.75 -18.01
C GLY A 50 7.00 -19.71 -17.32
N GLU A 51 6.42 -20.62 -18.09
CA GLU A 51 5.47 -21.65 -17.61
C GLU A 51 6.11 -22.68 -16.67
N ASP A 52 7.44 -22.76 -16.62
CA ASP A 52 8.22 -23.60 -15.71
C ASP A 52 8.19 -23.12 -14.26
N VAL A 53 7.71 -21.90 -14.00
CA VAL A 53 7.55 -21.38 -12.64
C VAL A 53 6.43 -22.12 -11.91
N ASP A 54 6.81 -22.80 -10.83
CA ASP A 54 5.87 -23.38 -9.87
C ASP A 54 5.27 -22.28 -8.97
N THR A 55 4.07 -21.84 -9.33
CA THR A 55 3.34 -20.81 -8.58
C THR A 55 2.94 -21.28 -7.18
N GLU A 56 2.66 -22.57 -7.00
CA GLU A 56 2.23 -23.11 -5.71
C GLU A 56 3.42 -23.13 -4.74
N GLN A 57 4.60 -23.53 -5.21
CA GLN A 57 5.83 -23.47 -4.43
C GLN A 57 6.14 -22.04 -3.95
N LEU A 58 6.02 -21.05 -4.84
CA LEU A 58 6.23 -19.63 -4.49
C LEU A 58 5.26 -19.14 -3.42
N ILE A 59 3.97 -19.50 -3.54
CA ILE A 59 2.94 -19.12 -2.55
C ILE A 59 3.24 -19.77 -1.20
N GLN A 60 3.56 -21.06 -1.18
CA GLN A 60 3.86 -21.77 0.06
C GLN A 60 5.11 -21.20 0.76
N GLU A 61 6.14 -20.85 -0.02
CA GLU A 61 7.36 -20.23 0.53
C GLU A 61 7.08 -18.84 1.11
N ALA A 62 6.27 -18.03 0.42
CA ALA A 62 5.83 -16.74 0.93
C ALA A 62 5.04 -16.90 2.24
N CYS A 63 4.11 -17.85 2.31
CA CYS A 63 3.34 -18.13 3.53
C CYS A 63 4.24 -18.58 4.70
N ARG A 64 5.21 -19.48 4.46
CA ARG A 64 6.19 -19.88 5.48
C ARG A 64 7.03 -18.68 5.96
N SER A 65 7.45 -17.82 5.02
CA SER A 65 8.21 -16.60 5.34
C SER A 65 7.40 -15.65 6.22
N CYS A 66 6.10 -15.48 5.97
CA CYS A 66 5.22 -14.68 6.83
C CYS A 66 5.17 -15.22 8.27
N LEU A 67 5.07 -16.54 8.45
CA LEU A 67 5.08 -17.15 9.79
C LEU A 67 6.42 -16.98 10.50
N GLU A 68 7.54 -17.04 9.76
CA GLU A 68 8.88 -16.77 10.31
C GLU A 68 8.99 -15.31 10.82
N GLN A 69 8.54 -14.34 10.01
CA GLN A 69 8.52 -12.93 10.40
C GLN A 69 7.60 -12.68 11.61
N ALA A 70 6.49 -13.41 11.71
CA ALA A 70 5.56 -13.29 12.83
C ALA A 70 6.16 -13.75 14.18
N LYS A 71 7.19 -14.61 14.17
CA LYS A 71 7.91 -14.99 15.41
C LYS A 71 8.49 -13.79 16.14
N LEU A 72 8.86 -12.73 15.41
CA LEU A 72 9.40 -11.49 15.98
C LEU A 72 8.40 -10.78 16.92
N LEU A 73 7.10 -11.05 16.80
CA LEU A 73 6.07 -10.54 17.72
C LEU A 73 6.23 -11.09 19.14
N PHE A 74 6.92 -12.23 19.30
CA PHE A 74 7.10 -12.94 20.56
C PHE A 74 8.55 -12.94 21.06
N CYS A 75 9.45 -12.17 20.41
CA CYS A 75 10.80 -11.92 20.91
C CYS A 75 10.82 -10.63 21.74
N ASP A 76 11.57 -10.60 22.87
CA ASP A 76 11.65 -9.46 23.77
C ASP A 76 12.12 -8.15 23.08
N GLY A 77 11.15 -7.31 22.69
CA GLY A 77 11.02 -5.93 23.16
C GLY A 77 12.05 -4.85 22.77
N LYS A 78 13.00 -5.05 21.85
CA LYS A 78 13.95 -3.98 21.46
C LYS A 78 14.04 -3.62 19.99
N ARG A 79 13.08 -4.03 19.16
CA ARG A 79 12.86 -3.36 17.88
C ARG A 79 11.38 -3.07 17.74
N PRO A 80 10.97 -1.79 17.70
CA PRO A 80 9.70 -1.47 17.08
C PRO A 80 9.74 -2.13 15.71
N ILE A 81 8.72 -2.93 15.40
CA ILE A 81 8.44 -3.26 14.00
C ILE A 81 8.43 -1.91 13.31
N ALA A 82 9.45 -1.63 12.50
CA ALA A 82 9.43 -0.50 11.61
C ALA A 82 8.17 -0.71 10.79
N ARG A 83 7.12 0.03 11.12
CA ARG A 83 5.94 0.09 10.27
C ARG A 83 6.50 0.49 8.92
N VAL A 84 6.55 -0.45 7.98
CA VAL A 84 6.84 -0.11 6.60
C VAL A 84 5.79 0.95 6.28
N PRO A 85 6.18 2.21 5.98
CA PRO A 85 5.21 3.19 5.57
C PRO A 85 4.49 2.58 4.39
N HIS A 86 3.21 2.28 4.57
CA HIS A 86 2.35 2.04 3.43
C HIS A 86 2.32 3.40 2.73
N GLU A 87 3.27 3.64 1.82
CA GLU A 87 3.16 4.73 0.87
C GLU A 87 1.93 4.38 0.04
N ALA A 88 0.78 4.79 0.58
CA ALA A 88 -0.33 5.20 -0.24
C ALA A 88 0.29 6.16 -1.24
N ALA A 89 0.42 5.71 -2.49
CA ALA A 89 0.55 6.57 -3.62
C ALA A 89 -0.68 7.48 -3.61
N ALA A 90 -0.58 8.55 -2.83
CA ALA A 90 -1.55 9.62 -2.74
C ALA A 90 -1.50 10.29 -4.10
N ILE A 91 -2.41 9.85 -4.97
CA ILE A 91 -2.81 10.58 -6.15
C ILE A 91 -3.18 11.97 -5.65
N LYS A 92 -2.28 12.93 -5.88
CA LYS A 92 -2.38 14.31 -5.44
C LYS A 92 -3.68 14.92 -5.98
N ARG A 93 -4.72 14.99 -5.15
CA ARG A 93 -5.79 15.96 -5.30
C ARG A 93 -5.59 17.04 -4.24
N ALA A 94 -5.29 18.23 -4.75
CA ALA A 94 -5.09 19.45 -4.00
C ALA A 94 -6.30 19.79 -3.11
N LYS A 95 -6.06 20.27 -1.89
CA LYS A 95 -6.29 21.67 -1.46
C LYS A 95 -5.87 21.90 0.01
N PRO A 96 -5.68 23.17 0.42
CA PRO A 96 -4.65 23.57 1.38
C PRO A 96 -5.14 23.81 2.81
N LEU A 97 -4.16 23.75 3.71
CA LEU A 97 -4.06 24.27 5.08
C LEU A 97 -4.90 25.55 5.32
N GLU A 98 -5.84 25.49 6.27
CA GLU A 98 -6.35 26.67 6.99
C GLU A 98 -5.62 26.76 8.32
N ASP A 99 -4.80 27.81 8.48
CA ASP A 99 -4.28 28.29 9.77
C ASP A 99 -4.75 29.74 9.91
N GLU A 100 -5.66 29.95 10.87
CA GLU A 100 -6.21 31.26 11.23
C GLU A 100 -5.27 31.88 12.28
N GLY A 101 -4.45 32.82 11.82
CA GLY A 101 -3.52 33.58 12.64
C GLY A 101 -3.42 35.01 12.15
N SER A 102 -4.47 35.78 12.40
CA SER A 102 -4.56 37.24 12.25
C SER A 102 -3.26 37.99 12.64
N GLN A 103 -2.73 38.83 11.73
CA GLN A 103 -2.30 40.22 11.99
C GLN A 103 -1.57 40.91 10.81
N GLN A 104 -2.13 42.07 10.43
CA GLN A 104 -1.44 43.27 9.92
C GLN A 104 -0.83 43.30 8.50
N GLY A 105 -1.38 44.22 7.68
CA GLY A 105 -0.60 45.06 6.77
C GLY A 105 -0.93 44.91 5.28
N SER A 106 -1.89 45.68 4.78
CA SER A 106 -2.05 45.93 3.34
C SER A 106 -1.14 47.08 2.88
N PRO A 107 -0.52 46.97 1.70
CA PRO A 107 -0.59 48.10 0.76
C PRO A 107 -0.92 47.71 -0.69
N LEU A 108 -1.63 48.65 -1.30
CA LEU A 108 -2.22 48.77 -2.64
C LEU A 108 -1.27 48.54 -3.85
N PRO A 109 -1.81 48.47 -5.10
CA PRO A 109 -1.35 47.57 -6.17
C PRO A 109 -0.23 48.16 -7.06
N LYS A 110 0.68 47.30 -7.53
CA LYS A 110 1.66 47.67 -8.57
C LYS A 110 1.21 47.17 -9.94
N LYS A 111 0.87 48.12 -10.81
CA LYS A 111 0.46 47.92 -12.20
C LYS A 111 1.55 47.20 -13.02
N ARG A 112 1.05 46.33 -13.91
CA ARG A 112 1.73 45.65 -15.02
C ARG A 112 2.80 46.52 -15.71
N LYS A 113 4.03 46.02 -15.80
CA LYS A 113 5.04 46.53 -16.75
C LYS A 113 5.06 45.62 -17.98
N GLY A 114 4.63 46.18 -19.11
CA GLY A 114 5.12 45.78 -20.44
C GLY A 114 4.47 44.59 -21.13
N ARG A 115 3.23 44.74 -21.61
CA ARG A 115 2.92 44.28 -22.97
C ARG A 115 2.40 45.50 -23.74
N PRO A 116 3.00 45.89 -24.89
CA PRO A 116 2.51 47.02 -25.67
C PRO A 116 1.06 46.77 -26.13
N PRO A 117 0.18 47.80 -26.09
CA PRO A 117 -1.19 47.72 -26.58
C PRO A 117 -1.37 48.34 -27.98
N GLY A 118 -2.29 47.75 -28.75
CA GLY A 118 -2.94 48.35 -29.93
C GLY A 118 -2.14 48.18 -31.23
N GLN A 119 -2.73 48.08 -32.42
CA GLN A 119 -3.95 48.71 -32.96
C GLN A 119 -4.34 47.90 -34.22
N SER A 120 -5.56 47.35 -34.39
CA SER A 120 -6.88 47.94 -34.67
C SER A 120 -7.26 48.01 -36.17
N GLN A 121 -8.28 47.20 -36.53
CA GLN A 121 -9.40 47.49 -37.46
C GLN A 121 -9.14 47.62 -38.98
N PRO A 122 -10.18 47.75 -39.86
CA PRO A 122 -11.56 47.23 -39.90
C PRO A 122 -11.97 46.72 -41.32
N GLY A 123 -13.24 46.28 -41.52
CA GLY A 123 -13.91 46.27 -42.83
C GLY A 123 -14.57 44.92 -43.15
N ASP A 124 -15.89 44.72 -43.05
CA ASP A 124 -17.06 45.28 -43.77
C ASP A 124 -17.48 44.40 -44.96
N ARG A 125 -18.79 44.06 -44.98
CA ARG A 125 -19.58 43.37 -46.02
C ARG A 125 -19.23 41.89 -46.27
N GLY A 126 -20.18 40.99 -46.47
CA GLY A 126 -21.60 41.11 -46.70
C GLY A 126 -22.07 39.83 -47.41
N ALA A 127 -23.20 39.30 -46.96
CA ALA A 127 -24.23 38.53 -47.67
C ALA A 127 -23.91 37.52 -48.81
N SER A 128 -24.63 36.39 -48.70
CA SER A 128 -25.29 35.60 -49.77
C SER A 128 -24.58 34.42 -50.43
N GLY A 129 -25.25 33.25 -50.36
CA GLY A 129 -25.73 32.55 -51.57
C GLY A 129 -24.93 31.35 -52.10
N VAL A 130 -25.48 30.15 -51.89
CA VAL A 130 -25.76 29.04 -52.84
C VAL A 130 -24.76 28.60 -53.92
N SER A 131 -24.70 27.27 -54.08
CA SER A 131 -24.24 26.39 -55.19
C SER A 131 -22.98 25.59 -54.82
N THR A 132 -22.90 24.27 -55.00
CA THR A 132 -23.48 23.41 -56.06
C THR A 132 -23.81 22.03 -55.50
#